data_AF-A0A1D2UIY1-F1
#
_entry.id   AF-A0A1D2UIY1-F1
#
_cell.length_a   1.000
_cell.length_b   1.000
_cell.length_c   1.000
_cell.angle_alpha   90.00
_cell.angle_beta   90.00
_cell.angle_gamma   90.00
#
_symmetry.space_group_name_H-M   'P 1'
#
loop_
_entity.id
_entity.type
_entity.pdbx_description
1 polymer ?
#
loop_
_entity_poly.entity_id
_entity_poly.type
_entity_poly.pdbx_seq_one_letter_code
_entity_poly.pdbx_strand_id
1 'polypeptide(L)'
;MAMKNGQTLQVLHPTSIRDMDIEVMGLNPVSGLNPMAFHNCQRVLAVRPDDKVLLLLDSTLDPRVTRFLWQLARGHGAQVQALIVEAAGTWEFPEEAKPLIEAATLVFTTWFSSSLDPYFFRLRQEKGQRYVKLTYFRSLDLMKSEAAAFPIDIISMLVRKTAQAFPSKGSAEVRIRDERGTDLKVTVSEQEIKSLMAQSRWRGEMTAERPGAYVHWIPMHGPNFWDFSATPGEFEAIEGVIAPRRIVGFVEEFPADCRIRLNKNRVTAVEGPEHGPTATLREMLLDGKLIEIGCGFNPKHSRNQIYPAGSNSAGALHLGLDLPRPSAYLSGVLPDWPEPPEHVDAVLLDATVTINGAIVVDKGVLQATRDPEIRTATARYGRPEYLLDVLPNV
;
A
#
# COMPACT_ATOMS: atom_id res chain seq x y z
N MET A 1 21.43 -22.26 0.87
CA MET A 1 22.64 -21.57 1.39
C MET A 1 22.22 -20.86 2.66
N ALA A 2 22.85 -21.15 3.80
CA ALA A 2 22.50 -20.50 5.07
C ALA A 2 23.09 -19.09 5.10
N MET A 3 22.27 -18.08 5.43
CA MET A 3 22.70 -16.68 5.50
C MET A 3 23.17 -16.29 6.90
N LYS A 4 23.91 -15.18 7.00
CA LYS A 4 24.53 -14.69 8.25
C LYS A 4 23.55 -14.30 9.37
N ASN A 5 22.24 -14.26 9.11
CA ASN A 5 21.21 -13.87 10.09
C ASN A 5 20.18 -14.97 10.37
N GLY A 6 20.50 -16.25 10.17
CA GLY A 6 19.57 -17.37 10.40
C GLY A 6 18.47 -17.53 9.35
N GLN A 7 18.34 -16.59 8.41
CA GLN A 7 17.41 -16.69 7.28
C GLN A 7 17.83 -17.83 6.33
N THR A 8 16.89 -18.71 6.00
CA THR A 8 17.06 -19.75 4.98
C THR A 8 16.56 -19.23 3.64
N LEU A 9 17.45 -19.12 2.66
CA LEU A 9 17.08 -18.79 1.28
C LEU A 9 16.61 -20.06 0.56
N GLN A 10 15.31 -20.13 0.23
CA GLN A 10 14.81 -21.17 -0.66
C GLN A 10 14.66 -20.59 -2.06
N VAL A 11 15.61 -20.95 -2.94
CA VAL A 11 15.51 -20.67 -4.37
C VAL A 11 14.82 -21.85 -5.03
N LEU A 12 13.62 -21.61 -5.56
CA LEU A 12 12.88 -22.64 -6.27
C LEU A 12 13.17 -22.52 -7.78
N HIS A 13 13.81 -23.55 -8.33
CA HIS A 13 14.04 -23.74 -9.76
C HIS A 13 13.30 -24.98 -10.32
N PRO A 14 11.99 -25.20 -10.07
CA PRO A 14 11.33 -26.38 -10.59
C PRO A 14 11.25 -26.28 -12.13
N THR A 15 11.92 -27.21 -12.80
CA THR A 15 12.01 -27.31 -14.26
C THR A 15 10.73 -27.86 -14.90
N SER A 16 9.82 -28.43 -14.10
CA SER A 16 8.54 -28.97 -14.58
C SER A 16 7.41 -28.75 -13.56
N ILE A 17 6.17 -28.70 -14.05
CA ILE A 17 4.94 -28.69 -13.21
C ILE A 17 4.90 -29.89 -12.25
N ARG A 18 5.61 -30.98 -12.56
CA ARG A 18 5.68 -32.20 -11.74
C ARG A 18 6.74 -32.12 -10.63
N ASP A 19 7.71 -31.20 -10.71
CA ASP A 19 8.79 -31.11 -9.71
C ASP A 19 8.31 -30.41 -8.41
N MET A 20 7.07 -29.92 -8.39
CA MET A 20 6.33 -29.62 -7.18
C MET A 20 5.41 -30.81 -6.87
N ASP A 21 5.95 -31.87 -6.27
CA ASP A 21 5.18 -32.91 -5.57
C ASP A 21 4.52 -32.29 -4.31
N ILE A 22 3.63 -31.33 -4.55
CA ILE A 22 2.53 -30.98 -3.66
C ILE A 22 1.43 -31.92 -4.12
N GLU A 23 1.09 -32.92 -3.31
CA GLU A 23 0.04 -33.88 -3.60
C GLU A 23 -1.12 -33.25 -4.36
N VAL A 24 -1.43 -33.86 -5.50
CA VAL A 24 -2.58 -33.56 -6.35
C VAL A 24 -3.84 -33.94 -5.58
N MET A 25 -4.21 -33.11 -4.58
CA MET A 25 -5.54 -33.08 -4.00
C MET A 25 -6.35 -32.10 -4.85
N GLY A 26 -7.16 -32.67 -5.74
CA GLY A 26 -7.87 -31.96 -6.79
C GLY A 26 -8.74 -30.81 -6.28
N LEU A 27 -8.32 -29.58 -6.53
CA LEU A 27 -9.17 -28.40 -6.66
C LEU A 27 -8.53 -27.48 -7.70
N ASN A 28 -9.26 -27.20 -8.78
CA ASN A 28 -8.90 -26.14 -9.71
C ASN A 28 -8.85 -24.82 -8.91
N PRO A 29 -7.70 -24.15 -8.73
CA PRO A 29 -7.59 -22.97 -7.85
C PRO A 29 -8.43 -21.78 -8.33
N VAL A 30 -9.01 -21.87 -9.53
CA VAL A 30 -9.85 -20.84 -10.16
C VAL A 30 -11.34 -21.01 -9.85
N SER A 31 -11.79 -22.18 -9.36
CA SER A 31 -13.21 -22.38 -9.04
C SER A 31 -13.62 -21.50 -7.85
N GLY A 32 -14.54 -20.56 -8.08
CA GLY A 32 -15.07 -19.66 -7.04
C GLY A 32 -14.37 -18.30 -6.92
N LEU A 33 -13.45 -17.95 -7.84
CA LEU A 33 -12.93 -16.58 -7.93
C LEU A 33 -13.95 -15.65 -8.58
N ASN A 34 -13.95 -14.36 -8.22
CA ASN A 34 -14.75 -13.37 -8.93
C ASN A 34 -14.13 -13.14 -10.33
N PRO A 35 -14.86 -13.32 -11.44
CA PRO A 35 -14.32 -13.15 -12.79
C PRO A 35 -13.76 -11.75 -13.07
N MET A 36 -14.39 -10.70 -12.51
CA MET A 36 -13.90 -9.34 -12.63
C MET A 36 -12.61 -9.13 -11.84
N ALA A 37 -12.50 -9.72 -10.65
CA ALA A 37 -11.25 -9.66 -9.88
C ALA A 37 -10.11 -10.36 -10.63
N PHE A 38 -10.37 -11.53 -11.22
CA PHE A 38 -9.39 -12.23 -12.05
C PHE A 38 -8.98 -11.41 -13.27
N HIS A 39 -9.94 -10.83 -13.99
CA HIS A 39 -9.68 -9.95 -15.12
C HIS A 39 -8.82 -8.73 -14.73
N ASN A 40 -9.17 -8.06 -13.63
CA ASN A 40 -8.39 -6.96 -13.09
C ASN A 40 -6.97 -7.43 -12.74
N CYS A 41 -6.82 -8.62 -12.15
CA CYS A 41 -5.51 -9.17 -11.78
C CYS A 41 -4.62 -9.38 -12.98
N GLN A 42 -5.12 -10.02 -14.04
CA GLN A 42 -4.37 -10.18 -15.27
C GLN A 42 -3.92 -8.83 -15.85
N ARG A 43 -4.82 -7.83 -15.86
CA ARG A 43 -4.50 -6.48 -16.35
C ARG A 43 -3.44 -5.79 -15.50
N VAL A 44 -3.53 -5.85 -14.18
CA VAL A 44 -2.57 -5.20 -13.28
C VAL A 44 -1.20 -5.86 -13.38
N LEU A 45 -1.16 -7.19 -13.37
CA LEU A 45 0.09 -7.97 -13.44
C LEU A 45 0.80 -7.81 -14.80
N ALA A 46 0.04 -7.65 -15.89
CA ALA A 46 0.56 -7.32 -17.21
C ALA A 46 1.72 -8.21 -17.69
N VAL A 47 1.61 -9.52 -17.45
CA VAL A 47 2.63 -10.51 -17.84
C VAL A 47 2.68 -10.65 -19.36
N ARG A 48 3.91 -10.70 -19.90
CA ARG A 48 4.22 -10.92 -21.32
C ARG A 48 4.94 -12.25 -21.52
N PRO A 49 4.85 -12.88 -22.71
CA PRO A 49 5.52 -14.15 -22.97
C PRO A 49 7.04 -14.12 -22.83
N ASP A 50 7.67 -12.98 -23.08
CA ASP A 50 9.12 -12.78 -22.98
C ASP A 50 9.59 -12.38 -21.58
N ASP A 51 8.67 -12.26 -20.62
CA ASP A 51 9.05 -11.89 -19.26
C ASP A 51 9.87 -12.97 -18.57
N LYS A 52 10.88 -12.51 -17.84
CA LYS A 52 11.53 -13.24 -16.75
C LYS A 52 10.90 -12.76 -15.45
N VAL A 53 9.87 -13.48 -15.01
CA VAL A 53 9.11 -13.17 -13.79
C VAL A 53 9.85 -13.70 -12.57
N LEU A 54 10.11 -12.82 -11.61
CA LEU A 54 10.58 -13.20 -10.28
C LEU A 54 9.47 -13.01 -9.25
N LEU A 55 9.09 -14.09 -8.57
CA LEU A 55 8.30 -14.03 -7.36
C LEU A 55 9.24 -13.77 -6.18
N LEU A 56 9.30 -12.54 -5.69
CA LEU A 56 10.15 -12.09 -4.59
C LEU A 56 9.31 -12.01 -3.30
N LEU A 57 9.16 -13.15 -2.62
CA LEU A 57 8.12 -13.38 -1.62
C LEU A 57 8.69 -13.64 -0.22
N ASP A 58 7.87 -13.44 0.80
CA ASP A 58 8.12 -13.91 2.16
C ASP A 58 7.34 -15.20 2.45
N SER A 59 7.76 -15.92 3.49
CA SER A 59 7.20 -17.21 3.90
C SER A 59 5.79 -17.13 4.51
N THR A 60 5.30 -15.95 4.89
CA THR A 60 4.00 -15.80 5.56
C THR A 60 2.85 -15.59 4.56
N LEU A 61 3.17 -15.56 3.26
CA LEU A 61 2.18 -15.46 2.18
C LEU A 61 1.40 -16.77 2.00
N ASP A 62 0.08 -16.67 1.81
CA ASP A 62 -0.77 -17.83 1.46
C ASP A 62 -0.17 -18.58 0.25
N PRO A 63 0.21 -19.86 0.39
CA PRO A 63 0.81 -20.64 -0.70
C PRO A 63 -0.09 -20.73 -1.96
N ARG A 64 -1.40 -20.56 -1.81
CA ARG A 64 -2.35 -20.50 -2.95
C ARG A 64 -2.10 -19.26 -3.81
N VAL A 65 -1.68 -18.13 -3.23
CA VAL A 65 -1.31 -16.92 -3.97
C VAL A 65 -0.04 -17.17 -4.78
N THR A 66 0.99 -17.76 -4.16
CA THR A 66 2.24 -18.14 -4.85
C THR A 66 1.96 -19.03 -6.05
N ARG A 67 1.15 -20.10 -5.86
CA ARG A 67 0.76 -21.01 -6.95
C ARG A 67 -0.02 -20.29 -8.04
N PHE A 68 -0.97 -19.43 -7.67
CA PHE A 68 -1.77 -18.64 -8.61
C PHE A 68 -0.89 -17.75 -9.48
N LEU A 69 0.02 -16.97 -8.89
CA LEU A 69 0.92 -16.07 -9.62
C LEU A 69 1.86 -16.85 -10.54
N TRP A 70 2.41 -17.97 -10.06
CA TRP A 70 3.26 -18.85 -10.85
C TRP A 70 2.52 -19.39 -12.07
N GLN A 71 1.32 -19.94 -11.87
CA GLN A 71 0.50 -20.52 -12.95
C GLN A 71 0.02 -19.46 -13.93
N LEU A 72 -0.39 -18.28 -13.45
CA LEU A 72 -0.76 -17.15 -14.30
C LEU A 72 0.42 -16.73 -15.18
N ALA A 73 1.60 -16.51 -14.60
CA ALA A 73 2.77 -16.10 -15.36
C ALA A 73 3.21 -17.14 -16.40
N ARG A 74 3.29 -18.43 -16.01
CA ARG A 74 3.59 -19.53 -16.94
C ARG A 74 2.54 -19.68 -18.02
N GLY A 75 1.26 -19.50 -17.69
CA GLY A 75 0.15 -19.54 -18.63
C GLY A 75 0.23 -18.44 -19.70
N HIS A 76 0.86 -17.32 -19.39
CA HIS A 76 1.20 -16.26 -20.35
C HIS A 76 2.49 -16.51 -21.14
N GLY A 77 3.16 -17.65 -20.95
CA GLY A 77 4.39 -18.04 -21.66
C GLY A 77 5.69 -17.60 -20.99
N ALA A 78 5.63 -16.88 -19.86
CA ALA A 78 6.79 -16.32 -19.20
C ALA A 78 7.73 -17.38 -18.58
N GLN A 79 9.00 -17.01 -18.39
CA GLN A 79 9.92 -17.71 -17.50
C GLN A 79 9.64 -17.27 -16.07
N VAL A 80 9.58 -18.19 -15.13
CA VAL A 80 9.24 -17.88 -13.73
C VAL A 80 10.27 -18.49 -12.79
N GLN A 81 10.76 -17.69 -11.85
CA GLN A 81 11.55 -18.11 -10.71
C GLN A 81 10.93 -17.56 -9.43
N ALA A 82 11.17 -18.22 -8.30
CA ALA A 82 10.72 -17.74 -7.00
C ALA A 82 11.89 -17.70 -6.01
N LEU A 83 11.95 -16.59 -5.27
CA LEU A 83 12.80 -16.39 -4.13
C LEU A 83 11.91 -16.16 -2.92
N ILE A 84 11.93 -17.11 -1.98
CA ILE A 84 11.13 -17.05 -0.76
C ILE A 84 12.09 -16.99 0.43
N VAL A 85 11.91 -15.99 1.29
CA VAL A 85 12.66 -15.83 2.53
C VAL A 85 11.74 -15.83 3.74
N GLU A 86 12.29 -16.24 4.88
CA GLU A 86 11.59 -16.20 6.15
C GLU A 86 11.34 -14.75 6.58
N ALA A 87 10.07 -14.39 6.79
CA ALA A 87 9.57 -13.12 7.32
C ALA A 87 10.39 -11.86 6.91
N ALA A 88 10.10 -11.31 5.72
CA ALA A 88 10.85 -10.20 5.10
C ALA A 88 10.58 -8.80 5.71
N GLY A 89 10.26 -8.70 7.00
CA GLY A 89 9.97 -7.45 7.72
C GLY A 89 11.20 -6.57 7.98
N THR A 90 12.10 -6.47 7.00
CA THR A 90 13.38 -5.78 7.11
C THR A 90 13.54 -4.80 5.95
N TRP A 91 14.25 -3.70 6.23
CA TRP A 91 14.72 -2.77 5.21
C TRP A 91 15.83 -3.35 4.34
N GLU A 92 16.58 -4.29 4.89
CA GLU A 92 17.67 -4.96 4.20
C GLU A 92 17.17 -6.15 3.39
N PHE A 93 17.94 -6.49 2.36
CA PHE A 93 17.77 -7.71 1.59
C PHE A 93 19.13 -8.34 1.30
N PRO A 94 19.20 -9.67 1.13
CA PRO A 94 20.48 -10.34 0.95
C PRO A 94 21.15 -10.03 -0.38
N GLU A 95 22.46 -9.78 -0.35
CA GLU A 95 23.30 -9.54 -1.52
C GLU A 95 23.24 -10.71 -2.52
N GLU A 96 23.12 -11.94 -2.00
CA GLU A 96 23.03 -13.16 -2.78
C GLU A 96 21.76 -13.22 -3.66
N ALA A 97 20.74 -12.41 -3.35
CA ALA A 97 19.53 -12.31 -4.17
C ALA A 97 19.73 -11.45 -5.43
N LYS A 98 20.73 -10.56 -5.46
CA LYS A 98 20.94 -9.59 -6.55
C LYS A 98 20.98 -10.22 -7.93
N PRO A 99 21.71 -11.33 -8.19
CA PRO A 99 21.76 -11.92 -9.52
C PRO A 99 20.38 -12.34 -10.05
N LEU A 100 19.52 -12.88 -9.18
CA LEU A 100 18.14 -13.26 -9.55
C LEU A 100 17.27 -12.02 -9.80
N ILE A 101 17.39 -11.01 -8.94
CA ILE A 101 16.66 -9.74 -9.07
C ILE A 101 17.04 -9.04 -10.38
N GLU A 102 18.33 -8.96 -10.72
CA GLU A 102 18.80 -8.27 -11.93
C GLU A 102 18.43 -8.97 -13.23
N ALA A 103 18.26 -10.29 -13.19
CA ALA A 103 17.88 -11.08 -14.36
C ALA A 103 16.39 -10.92 -14.72
N ALA A 104 15.55 -10.52 -13.77
CA ALA A 104 14.11 -10.41 -13.95
C ALA A 104 13.70 -9.16 -14.77
N THR A 105 12.64 -9.28 -15.56
CA THR A 105 12.00 -8.14 -16.26
C THR A 105 10.74 -7.66 -15.55
N LEU A 106 10.09 -8.56 -14.80
CA LEU A 106 8.89 -8.32 -14.02
C LEU A 106 9.03 -8.97 -12.65
N VAL A 107 8.76 -8.23 -11.59
CA VAL A 107 8.89 -8.70 -10.21
C VAL A 107 7.55 -8.58 -9.49
N PHE A 108 7.07 -9.69 -8.94
CA PHE A 108 5.94 -9.71 -8.01
C PHE A 108 6.49 -9.84 -6.60
N THR A 109 6.23 -8.86 -5.74
CA THR A 109 6.96 -8.78 -4.48
C THR A 109 6.11 -8.48 -3.27
N THR A 110 6.40 -9.16 -2.16
CA THR A 110 5.91 -8.81 -0.85
C THR A 110 6.96 -8.06 -0.02
N TRP A 111 8.25 -8.16 -0.36
CA TRP A 111 9.37 -7.58 0.38
C TRP A 111 9.24 -6.06 0.51
N PHE A 112 9.29 -5.56 1.74
CA PHE A 112 9.16 -4.14 2.02
C PHE A 112 10.30 -3.30 1.41
N SER A 113 11.54 -3.78 1.53
CA SER A 113 12.75 -3.17 0.94
C SER A 113 12.62 -2.81 -0.55
N SER A 114 11.88 -3.61 -1.34
CA SER A 114 11.66 -3.35 -2.77
C SER A 114 10.97 -2.01 -3.10
N SER A 115 10.28 -1.41 -2.13
CA SER A 115 9.54 -0.16 -2.28
C SER A 115 10.44 1.07 -2.21
N LEU A 116 11.44 1.08 -1.32
CA LEU A 116 12.19 2.29 -0.95
C LEU A 116 13.70 2.17 -1.13
N ASP A 117 14.25 0.96 -1.25
CA ASP A 117 15.70 0.82 -1.38
C ASP A 117 16.21 1.34 -2.75
N PRO A 118 17.26 2.19 -2.77
CA PRO A 118 17.82 2.78 -3.98
C PRO A 118 18.24 1.77 -5.06
N TYR A 119 18.63 0.56 -4.68
CA TYR A 119 18.97 -0.51 -5.61
C TYR A 119 17.80 -0.83 -6.54
N PHE A 120 16.60 -1.03 -5.99
CA PHE A 120 15.41 -1.33 -6.78
C PHE A 120 14.95 -0.13 -7.61
N PHE A 121 15.12 1.11 -7.11
CA PHE A 121 14.85 2.30 -7.92
C PHE A 121 15.73 2.36 -9.17
N ARG A 122 17.02 2.09 -9.04
CA ARG A 122 17.93 2.04 -10.21
C ARG A 122 17.51 0.98 -11.20
N LEU A 123 17.14 -0.23 -10.76
CA LEU A 123 16.69 -1.27 -11.69
C LEU A 123 15.43 -0.88 -12.46
N ARG A 124 14.48 -0.20 -11.82
CA ARG A 124 13.28 0.34 -12.48
C ARG A 124 13.63 1.44 -13.49
N GLN A 125 14.48 2.39 -13.12
CA GLN A 125 14.82 3.55 -13.94
C GLN A 125 15.77 3.21 -15.10
N GLU A 126 16.80 2.41 -14.85
CA GLU A 126 17.90 2.14 -15.78
C GLU A 126 17.61 0.92 -16.66
N LYS A 127 17.02 -0.14 -16.10
CA LYS A 127 16.72 -1.39 -16.82
C LYS A 127 15.25 -1.50 -17.26
N GLY A 128 14.41 -0.54 -16.87
CA GLY A 128 12.98 -0.58 -17.17
C GLY A 128 12.23 -1.73 -16.48
N GLN A 129 12.80 -2.31 -15.42
CA GLN A 129 12.20 -3.43 -14.69
C GLN A 129 10.85 -3.04 -14.10
N ARG A 130 9.85 -3.93 -14.20
CA ARG A 130 8.47 -3.67 -13.79
C ARG A 130 8.18 -4.37 -12.46
N TYR A 131 7.41 -3.73 -11.59
CA TYR A 131 7.13 -4.21 -10.24
C TYR A 131 5.64 -4.17 -9.92
N VAL A 132 5.15 -5.27 -9.34
CA VAL A 132 3.85 -5.33 -8.68
C VAL A 132 4.05 -5.67 -7.22
N LYS A 133 3.68 -4.72 -6.35
CA LYS A 133 3.70 -4.89 -4.90
C LYS A 133 2.43 -5.62 -4.45
N LEU A 134 2.62 -6.64 -3.60
CA LEU A 134 1.59 -7.58 -3.15
C LEU A 134 1.23 -7.39 -1.66
N THR A 135 1.45 -6.21 -1.07
CA THR A 135 1.26 -5.96 0.38
C THR A 135 -0.08 -6.49 0.88
N TYR A 136 -1.17 -6.23 0.15
CA TYR A 136 -2.52 -6.65 0.53
C TYR A 136 -2.92 -8.02 -0.02
N PHE A 137 -2.18 -8.59 -0.97
CA PHE A 137 -2.53 -9.87 -1.60
C PHE A 137 -2.07 -11.06 -0.75
N ARG A 138 -2.41 -11.08 0.53
CA ARG A 138 -1.89 -12.08 1.47
C ARG A 138 -2.66 -13.39 1.46
N SER A 139 -3.87 -13.39 0.91
CA SER A 139 -4.75 -14.56 0.79
C SER A 139 -5.41 -14.58 -0.59
N LEU A 140 -5.53 -15.77 -1.18
CA LEU A 140 -6.22 -15.94 -2.46
C LEU A 140 -7.71 -15.57 -2.35
N ASP A 141 -8.29 -15.64 -1.14
CA ASP A 141 -9.69 -15.27 -0.90
C ASP A 141 -9.98 -13.77 -1.13
N LEU A 142 -8.95 -12.91 -1.19
CA LEU A 142 -9.10 -11.53 -1.62
C LEU A 142 -9.74 -11.41 -3.01
N MET A 143 -9.48 -12.38 -3.90
CA MET A 143 -10.05 -12.45 -5.25
C MET A 143 -11.57 -12.70 -5.27
N LYS A 144 -12.19 -12.98 -4.12
CA LYS A 144 -13.65 -13.09 -3.97
C LYS A 144 -14.30 -11.77 -3.60
N SER A 145 -13.53 -10.79 -3.15
CA SER A 145 -14.05 -9.51 -2.65
C SER A 145 -14.53 -8.60 -3.77
N GLU A 146 -15.52 -7.75 -3.45
CA GLU A 146 -15.93 -6.64 -4.32
C GLU A 146 -14.78 -5.65 -4.55
N ALA A 147 -13.90 -5.49 -3.55
CA ALA A 147 -12.74 -4.63 -3.63
C ALA A 147 -11.78 -5.05 -4.76
N ALA A 148 -11.47 -6.35 -4.87
CA ALA A 148 -10.66 -6.90 -5.96
C ALA A 148 -11.36 -6.83 -7.33
N ALA A 149 -12.69 -6.96 -7.33
CA ALA A 149 -13.52 -6.87 -8.53
C ALA A 149 -13.76 -5.42 -9.00
N PHE A 150 -13.50 -4.42 -8.16
CA PHE A 150 -13.81 -3.03 -8.46
C PHE A 150 -13.06 -2.55 -9.72
N PRO A 151 -13.73 -1.84 -10.66
CA PRO A 151 -13.11 -1.47 -11.92
C PRO A 151 -11.87 -0.59 -11.77
N ILE A 152 -10.71 -1.09 -12.20
CA ILE A 152 -9.42 -0.39 -12.04
C ILE A 152 -9.37 0.93 -12.81
N ASP A 153 -10.11 0.99 -13.93
CA ASP A 153 -10.22 2.21 -14.75
C ASP A 153 -10.93 3.33 -13.98
N ILE A 154 -11.91 2.99 -13.15
CA ILE A 154 -12.59 3.99 -12.30
C ILE A 154 -11.65 4.47 -11.19
N ILE A 155 -10.84 3.58 -10.59
CA ILE A 155 -9.83 4.01 -9.62
C ILE A 155 -8.82 4.98 -10.27
N SER A 156 -8.37 4.69 -11.49
CA SER A 156 -7.52 5.59 -12.27
C SER A 156 -8.14 6.97 -12.45
N MET A 157 -9.43 7.03 -12.79
CA MET A 157 -10.18 8.30 -12.92
C MET A 157 -10.29 9.04 -11.58
N LEU A 158 -10.60 8.35 -10.49
CA LEU A 158 -10.68 8.93 -9.15
C LEU A 158 -9.34 9.58 -8.76
N VAL A 159 -8.23 8.88 -8.97
CA VAL A 159 -6.88 9.40 -8.68
C VAL A 159 -6.57 10.64 -9.51
N ARG A 160 -6.78 10.59 -10.82
CA ARG A 160 -6.50 11.73 -11.71
C ARG A 160 -7.37 12.95 -11.38
N LYS A 161 -8.64 12.73 -11.00
CA LYS A 161 -9.52 13.81 -10.56
C LYS A 161 -9.02 14.46 -9.28
N THR A 162 -8.63 13.65 -8.29
CA THR A 162 -8.06 14.18 -7.04
C THR A 162 -6.74 14.91 -7.28
N ALA A 163 -5.90 14.43 -8.21
CA ALA A 163 -4.63 15.06 -8.56
C ALA A 163 -4.78 16.51 -9.05
N GLN A 164 -5.91 16.86 -9.68
CA GLN A 164 -6.19 18.21 -10.18
C GLN A 164 -6.28 19.27 -9.08
N ALA A 165 -6.45 18.86 -7.81
CA ALA A 165 -6.45 19.78 -6.69
C ALA A 165 -5.04 20.30 -6.35
N PHE A 166 -3.98 19.59 -6.75
CA PHE A 166 -2.62 20.10 -6.64
C PHE A 166 -2.35 21.15 -7.73
N PRO A 167 -1.71 22.28 -7.39
CA PRO A 167 -1.37 23.31 -8.36
C PRO A 167 -0.28 22.82 -9.32
N SER A 168 -0.31 23.31 -10.57
CA SER A 168 0.72 23.01 -11.57
C SER A 168 2.01 23.82 -11.39
N LYS A 169 1.97 24.88 -10.56
CA LYS A 169 3.09 25.76 -10.20
C LYS A 169 2.93 26.23 -8.75
N GLY A 170 4.03 26.44 -8.04
CA GLY A 170 4.03 26.84 -6.64
C GLY A 170 3.77 25.68 -5.67
N SER A 171 3.71 26.01 -4.38
CA SER A 171 3.44 25.05 -3.31
C SER A 171 1.94 24.83 -3.09
N ALA A 172 1.61 23.77 -2.35
CA ALA A 172 0.27 23.50 -1.86
C ALA A 172 0.24 23.44 -0.34
N GLU A 173 -0.80 24.00 0.28
CA GLU A 173 -1.14 23.72 1.67
C GLU A 173 -2.17 22.58 1.71
N VAL A 174 -1.77 21.46 2.30
CA VAL A 174 -2.67 20.34 2.63
C VAL A 174 -3.09 20.47 4.10
N ARG A 175 -4.39 20.50 4.36
CA ARG A 175 -4.97 20.50 5.71
C ARG A 175 -5.80 19.26 5.94
N ILE A 176 -5.62 18.62 7.08
CA ILE A 176 -6.39 17.45 7.52
C ILE A 176 -7.03 17.78 8.85
N ARG A 177 -8.36 17.72 8.92
CA ARG A 177 -9.13 18.01 10.13
C ARG A 177 -10.25 17.03 10.36
N ASP A 178 -10.56 16.74 11.61
CA ASP A 178 -11.75 15.97 11.97
C ASP A 178 -12.35 16.44 13.30
N GLU A 179 -13.57 15.98 13.58
CA GLU A 179 -14.30 16.30 14.82
C GLU A 179 -13.67 15.64 16.06
N ARG A 180 -12.79 14.64 15.88
CA ARG A 180 -12.09 13.95 16.95
C ARG A 180 -10.89 14.76 17.47
N GLY A 181 -10.44 15.76 16.71
CA GLY A 181 -9.40 16.70 17.12
C GLY A 181 -8.09 16.58 16.33
N THR A 182 -8.10 15.88 15.20
CA THR A 182 -7.01 16.00 14.22
C THR A 182 -7.03 17.43 13.65
N ASP A 183 -5.87 18.08 13.64
CA ASP A 183 -5.62 19.32 12.88
C ASP A 183 -4.15 19.30 12.45
N LEU A 184 -3.92 18.86 11.22
CA LEU A 184 -2.58 18.73 10.63
C LEU A 184 -2.46 19.68 9.44
N LYS A 185 -1.34 20.41 9.40
CA LYS A 185 -0.91 21.22 8.27
C LYS A 185 0.33 20.62 7.63
N VAL A 186 0.30 20.48 6.32
CA VAL A 186 1.47 20.13 5.51
C VAL A 186 1.62 21.14 4.38
N THR A 187 2.80 21.74 4.24
CA THR A 187 3.13 22.53 3.03
C THR A 187 3.95 21.67 2.08
N VAL A 188 3.40 21.36 0.92
CA VAL A 188 4.05 20.55 -0.12
C VAL A 188 4.66 21.50 -1.15
N SER A 189 5.98 21.45 -1.34
CA SER A 189 6.70 22.31 -2.26
C SER A 189 6.38 22.00 -3.72
N GLU A 190 6.67 22.93 -4.64
CA GLU A 190 6.51 22.68 -6.09
C GLU A 190 7.31 21.45 -6.55
N GLN A 191 8.51 21.27 -5.98
CA GLN A 191 9.36 20.13 -6.31
C GLN A 191 8.75 18.80 -5.84
N GLU A 192 8.17 18.77 -4.64
CA GLU A 192 7.46 17.58 -4.15
C GLU A 192 6.22 17.27 -4.95
N ILE A 193 5.44 18.28 -5.32
CA ILE A 193 4.27 18.08 -6.18
C ILE A 193 4.72 17.43 -7.50
N LYS A 194 5.81 17.93 -8.10
CA LYS A 194 6.39 17.30 -9.30
C LYS A 194 6.81 15.85 -9.04
N SER A 195 7.49 15.57 -7.94
CA SER A 195 7.89 14.21 -7.54
C SER A 195 6.69 13.29 -7.35
N LEU A 196 5.67 13.73 -6.62
CA LEU A 196 4.41 13.01 -6.37
C LEU A 196 3.69 12.71 -7.69
N MET A 197 3.48 13.73 -8.53
CA MET A 197 2.81 13.57 -9.83
C MET A 197 3.61 12.71 -10.82
N ALA A 198 4.91 12.56 -10.62
CA ALA A 198 5.78 11.62 -11.35
C ALA A 198 5.70 10.17 -10.85
N GLN A 199 4.92 9.87 -9.81
CA GLN A 199 4.67 8.49 -9.38
C GLN A 199 3.56 7.83 -10.21
N SER A 200 3.66 6.50 -10.44
CA SER A 200 2.64 5.73 -11.16
C SER A 200 1.25 5.88 -10.52
N ARG A 201 1.21 5.91 -9.18
CA ARG A 201 -0.02 6.09 -8.40
C ARG A 201 -0.75 7.35 -8.82
N TRP A 202 -0.13 8.53 -8.70
CA TRP A 202 -0.74 9.82 -9.04
C TRP A 202 -1.08 9.98 -10.54
N ARG A 203 -0.37 9.28 -11.44
CA ARG A 203 -0.77 9.22 -12.86
C ARG A 203 -2.04 8.39 -13.12
N GLY A 204 -2.56 7.70 -12.11
CA GLY A 204 -3.61 6.70 -12.27
C GLY A 204 -3.15 5.50 -13.11
N GLU A 205 -1.85 5.18 -13.08
CA GLU A 205 -1.29 4.01 -13.76
C GLU A 205 -1.51 2.78 -12.86
N MET A 206 -2.48 1.95 -13.24
CA MET A 206 -2.95 0.82 -12.44
C MET A 206 -2.27 -0.50 -12.84
N THR A 207 -1.57 -0.53 -13.98
CA THR A 207 -1.03 -1.73 -14.58
C THR A 207 0.48 -1.66 -14.68
N ALA A 208 1.13 -2.81 -14.58
CA ALA A 208 2.57 -2.93 -14.77
C ALA A 208 2.93 -3.00 -16.26
N GLU A 209 2.29 -2.25 -17.16
CA GLU A 209 2.57 -2.34 -18.61
C GLU A 209 3.83 -1.56 -19.01
N ARG A 210 4.05 -0.39 -18.43
CA ARG A 210 5.14 0.50 -18.86
C ARG A 210 6.50 0.03 -18.29
N PRO A 211 7.60 0.15 -19.05
CA PRO A 211 8.94 0.00 -18.48
C PRO A 211 9.14 0.89 -17.23
N GLY A 212 9.72 0.31 -16.17
CA GLY A 212 9.92 0.99 -14.90
C GLY A 212 8.66 1.18 -14.05
N ALA A 213 7.54 0.55 -14.42
CA ALA A 213 6.30 0.62 -13.62
C ALA A 213 6.52 0.04 -12.22
N TYR A 214 5.95 0.72 -11.23
CA TYR A 214 5.79 0.24 -9.86
C TYR A 214 4.34 0.49 -9.47
N VAL A 215 3.57 -0.59 -9.32
CA VAL A 215 2.13 -0.56 -9.02
C VAL A 215 1.82 -1.53 -7.89
N HIS A 216 0.67 -1.36 -7.26
CA HIS A 216 0.18 -2.29 -6.23
C HIS A 216 -0.92 -3.17 -6.81
N TRP A 217 -0.98 -4.43 -6.41
CA TRP A 217 -2.20 -5.21 -6.56
C TRP A 217 -3.28 -4.72 -5.58
N ILE A 218 -4.51 -4.66 -6.08
CA ILE A 218 -5.72 -4.11 -5.44
C ILE A 218 -6.10 -4.89 -4.16
N PRO A 219 -6.72 -4.25 -3.13
CA PRO A 219 -7.46 -2.99 -3.21
C PRO A 219 -6.75 -1.84 -2.49
N MET A 220 -6.80 -0.67 -3.12
CA MET A 220 -5.63 0.20 -3.30
C MET A 220 -5.22 1.02 -2.08
N HIS A 221 -3.98 0.81 -1.64
CA HIS A 221 -3.15 1.87 -1.08
C HIS A 221 -3.03 2.93 -2.16
N GLY A 222 -3.88 3.94 -2.09
CA GLY A 222 -3.93 5.01 -3.07
C GLY A 222 -2.65 5.84 -3.05
N PRO A 223 -2.58 6.88 -3.88
CA PRO A 223 -1.49 7.83 -3.78
C PRO A 223 -1.49 8.55 -2.43
N ASN A 224 -0.29 8.89 -1.97
CA ASN A 224 -0.10 9.64 -0.73
C ASN A 224 -0.22 11.14 -1.04
N PHE A 225 -0.99 11.88 -0.21
CA PHE A 225 -1.03 13.34 -0.26
C PHE A 225 0.32 13.97 0.08
N TRP A 226 1.13 13.23 0.84
CA TRP A 226 2.54 13.51 1.08
C TRP A 226 3.26 12.21 1.43
N ASP A 227 4.50 12.04 0.95
CA ASP A 227 5.37 10.94 1.37
C ASP A 227 6.82 11.41 1.45
N PHE A 228 7.59 10.77 2.34
CA PHE A 228 8.99 11.07 2.58
C PHE A 228 9.88 10.81 1.35
N SER A 229 9.44 9.92 0.45
CA SER A 229 10.20 9.59 -0.77
C SER A 229 10.23 10.74 -1.77
N ALA A 230 9.26 11.67 -1.72
CA ALA A 230 9.22 12.86 -2.57
C ALA A 230 10.36 13.86 -2.26
N THR A 231 10.78 13.97 -0.99
CA THR A 231 11.93 14.77 -0.52
C THR A 231 12.50 14.17 0.77
N PRO A 232 13.60 13.40 0.69
CA PRO A 232 14.26 12.87 1.88
C PRO A 232 14.88 13.99 2.73
N GLY A 233 14.55 14.07 4.02
CA GLY A 233 15.14 15.05 4.95
C GLY A 233 14.22 15.45 6.12
N GLU A 234 14.69 16.37 6.97
CA GLU A 234 13.82 16.99 7.99
C GLU A 234 12.83 17.93 7.29
N PHE A 235 11.56 17.77 7.63
CA PHE A 235 10.48 18.42 6.90
C PHE A 235 9.85 19.53 7.75
N GLU A 236 10.43 20.72 7.63
CA GLU A 236 10.06 21.92 8.39
C GLU A 236 8.58 22.32 8.26
N ALA A 237 7.88 21.81 7.25
CA ALA A 237 6.55 22.23 6.84
C ALA A 237 5.39 21.33 7.33
N ILE A 238 5.63 20.42 8.30
CA ILE A 238 4.60 19.55 8.90
C ILE A 238 4.44 19.87 10.38
N GLU A 239 3.26 20.37 10.76
CA GLU A 239 2.93 20.70 12.15
C GLU A 239 1.46 20.40 12.44
N GLY A 240 1.20 19.90 13.65
CA GLY A 240 -0.18 19.71 14.12
C GLY A 240 -0.36 18.51 15.01
N VAL A 241 -1.59 18.00 15.03
CA VAL A 241 -2.01 16.92 15.91
C VAL A 241 -2.79 15.88 15.13
N ILE A 242 -2.50 14.61 15.38
CA ILE A 242 -3.25 13.45 14.89
C ILE A 242 -4.08 12.88 16.04
N ALA A 243 -5.39 12.74 15.84
CA ALA A 243 -6.29 12.07 16.78
C ALA A 243 -6.76 10.73 16.17
N PRO A 244 -5.96 9.65 16.27
CA PRO A 244 -6.21 8.41 15.53
C PRO A 244 -7.53 7.78 15.96
N ARG A 245 -8.31 7.27 15.00
CA ARG A 245 -9.45 6.38 15.29
C ARG A 245 -8.96 4.98 15.59
N ARG A 246 -7.97 4.51 14.84
CA ARG A 246 -7.30 3.22 15.01
C ARG A 246 -5.80 3.34 14.75
N ILE A 247 -5.04 2.38 15.25
CA ILE A 247 -3.62 2.19 14.96
C ILE A 247 -3.43 0.73 14.54
N VAL A 248 -2.67 0.48 13.47
CA VAL A 248 -2.34 -0.89 13.03
C VAL A 248 -1.60 -1.64 14.16
N GLY A 249 -1.96 -2.92 14.37
CA GLY A 249 -1.47 -3.73 15.48
C GLY A 249 -2.32 -3.69 16.74
N PHE A 250 -3.27 -2.74 16.83
CA PHE A 250 -4.24 -2.68 17.93
C PHE A 250 -5.62 -3.15 17.45
N VAL A 251 -6.23 -4.03 18.24
CA VAL A 251 -7.54 -4.64 17.92
C VAL A 251 -8.66 -3.61 18.01
N GLU A 252 -8.68 -2.86 19.12
CA GLU A 252 -9.74 -1.92 19.45
C GLU A 252 -9.55 -0.54 18.79
N GLU A 253 -10.62 0.25 18.79
CA GLU A 253 -10.51 1.69 18.54
C GLU A 253 -9.69 2.38 19.63
N PHE A 254 -8.95 3.41 19.24
CA PHE A 254 -8.12 4.15 20.18
C PHE A 254 -8.94 5.08 21.09
N PRO A 255 -8.45 5.43 22.29
CA PRO A 255 -9.11 6.40 23.16
C PRO A 255 -9.33 7.75 22.48
N ALA A 256 -10.53 8.34 22.65
CA ALA A 256 -10.94 9.57 21.98
C ALA A 256 -10.12 10.82 22.34
N ASP A 257 -9.42 10.76 23.46
CA ASP A 257 -8.51 11.77 23.99
C ASP A 257 -7.04 11.51 23.64
N CYS A 258 -6.72 10.46 22.88
CA CYS A 258 -5.37 10.23 22.38
C CYS A 258 -4.98 11.27 21.32
N ARG A 259 -3.81 11.91 21.49
CA ARG A 259 -3.27 12.92 20.55
C ARG A 259 -1.80 12.65 20.28
N ILE A 260 -1.39 12.58 19.01
CA ILE A 260 0.00 12.51 18.59
C ILE A 260 0.39 13.90 18.07
N ARG A 261 1.30 14.60 18.75
CA ARG A 261 1.77 15.92 18.35
C ARG A 261 2.95 15.82 17.41
N LEU A 262 2.90 16.58 16.33
CA LEU A 262 3.94 16.68 15.32
C LEU A 262 4.54 18.08 15.27
N ASN A 263 5.86 18.15 15.20
CA ASN A 263 6.62 19.36 14.89
C ASN A 263 7.71 19.01 13.86
N LYS A 264 7.70 19.66 12.70
CA LYS A 264 8.61 19.41 11.58
C LYS A 264 8.69 17.94 11.18
N ASN A 265 7.55 17.26 11.12
CA ASN A 265 7.38 15.80 10.93
C ASN A 265 7.78 14.88 12.10
N ARG A 266 8.35 15.40 13.19
CA ARG A 266 8.74 14.59 14.36
C ARG A 266 7.63 14.50 15.39
N VAL A 267 7.47 13.33 15.99
CA VAL A 267 6.56 13.12 17.11
C VAL A 267 7.18 13.72 18.37
N THR A 268 6.57 14.78 18.89
CA THR A 268 7.05 15.49 20.09
C THR A 268 6.29 15.11 21.36
N ALA A 269 5.07 14.58 21.23
CA ALA A 269 4.29 14.08 22.36
C ALA A 269 3.22 13.09 21.90
N VAL A 270 2.87 12.16 22.79
CA VAL A 270 1.66 11.34 22.69
C VAL A 270 0.85 11.54 23.97
N GLU A 271 -0.26 12.26 23.88
CA GLU A 271 -1.12 12.63 25.01
C GLU A 271 -2.35 11.70 25.09
N GLY A 272 -3.00 11.69 26.25
CA GLY A 272 -4.15 10.83 26.56
C GLY A 272 -3.90 10.00 27.82
N PRO A 273 -4.64 8.89 28.03
CA PRO A 273 -4.58 8.10 29.25
C PRO A 273 -3.17 7.65 29.63
N GLU A 274 -2.89 7.58 30.93
CA GLU A 274 -1.60 7.17 31.48
C GLU A 274 -1.30 5.68 31.31
N HIS A 275 -2.35 4.86 31.08
CA HIS A 275 -2.26 3.41 30.96
C HIS A 275 -2.95 2.91 29.69
N GLY A 276 -2.67 1.65 29.33
CA GLY A 276 -3.30 0.98 28.19
C GLY A 276 -2.68 1.37 26.84
N PRO A 277 -3.45 1.31 25.73
CA PRO A 277 -2.90 1.41 24.38
C PRO A 277 -2.23 2.77 24.09
N THR A 278 -2.70 3.87 24.69
CA THR A 278 -2.05 5.18 24.57
C THR A 278 -0.65 5.21 25.20
N ALA A 279 -0.46 4.52 26.32
CA ALA A 279 0.84 4.43 26.98
C ALA A 279 1.83 3.63 26.13
N THR A 280 1.40 2.48 25.58
CA THR A 280 2.20 1.70 24.63
C THR A 280 2.54 2.50 23.38
N LEU A 281 1.57 3.23 22.81
CA LEU A 281 1.81 4.08 21.66
C LEU A 281 2.83 5.19 21.95
N ARG A 282 2.77 5.79 23.14
CA ARG A 282 3.74 6.80 23.59
C ARG A 282 5.16 6.25 23.67
N GLU A 283 5.33 5.05 24.24
CA GLU A 283 6.63 4.37 24.30
C GLU A 283 7.18 4.03 22.92
N MET A 284 6.29 3.72 21.98
CA MET A 284 6.64 3.38 20.59
C MET A 284 7.02 4.61 19.76
N LEU A 285 6.28 5.71 19.86
CA LEU A 285 6.33 6.80 18.88
C LEU A 285 7.10 8.04 19.31
N LEU A 286 7.40 8.25 20.60
CA LEU A 286 8.12 9.45 21.01
C LEU A 286 9.46 9.56 20.26
N ASP A 287 9.77 10.72 19.69
CA ASP A 287 10.92 10.98 18.79
C ASP A 287 10.88 10.27 17.42
N GLY A 288 9.79 9.56 17.12
CA GLY A 288 9.48 9.01 15.80
C GLY A 288 9.16 10.10 14.75
N LYS A 289 8.79 9.68 13.54
CA LYS A 289 8.58 10.56 12.39
C LYS A 289 7.36 10.17 11.58
N LEU A 290 6.61 11.16 11.12
CA LEU A 290 5.64 10.97 10.04
C LEU A 290 6.38 10.79 8.71
N ILE A 291 6.11 9.69 8.01
CA ILE A 291 6.73 9.38 6.72
C ILE A 291 5.75 9.33 5.56
N GLU A 292 4.44 9.22 5.84
CA GLU A 292 3.43 9.29 4.79
C GLU A 292 2.06 9.74 5.28
N ILE A 293 1.29 10.29 4.34
CA ILE A 293 -0.13 10.58 4.47
C ILE A 293 -0.82 9.93 3.28
N GLY A 294 -1.22 8.68 3.46
CA GLY A 294 -1.92 7.91 2.45
C GLY A 294 -3.44 8.13 2.47
N CYS A 295 -4.07 7.80 1.35
CA CYS A 295 -5.52 7.86 1.19
C CYS A 295 -5.99 6.63 0.43
N GLY A 296 -7.08 6.01 0.88
CA GLY A 296 -7.76 4.95 0.17
C GLY A 296 -8.56 5.50 -1.02
N PHE A 297 -8.62 4.72 -2.10
CA PHE A 297 -9.34 5.08 -3.34
C PHE A 297 -10.30 4.01 -3.85
N ASN A 298 -10.47 2.90 -3.12
CA ASN A 298 -11.38 1.83 -3.53
C ASN A 298 -12.68 1.89 -2.72
N PRO A 299 -13.82 2.31 -3.32
CA PRO A 299 -15.08 2.43 -2.58
C PRO A 299 -15.66 1.10 -2.08
N LYS A 300 -15.17 -0.03 -2.61
CA LYS A 300 -15.58 -1.38 -2.22
C LYS A 300 -14.63 -2.03 -1.22
N HIS A 301 -13.56 -1.35 -0.82
CA HIS A 301 -12.72 -1.82 0.28
C HIS A 301 -13.38 -1.51 1.63
N SER A 302 -13.26 -2.46 2.56
CA SER A 302 -13.80 -2.32 3.91
C SER A 302 -13.15 -1.13 4.62
N ARG A 303 -13.99 -0.27 5.20
CA ARG A 303 -13.55 0.93 5.92
C ARG A 303 -12.81 0.58 7.22
N ASN A 304 -13.20 -0.53 7.85
CA ASN A 304 -12.65 -0.97 9.14
C ASN A 304 -11.52 -2.00 9.00
N GLN A 305 -11.28 -2.51 7.79
CA GLN A 305 -10.09 -3.30 7.51
C GLN A 305 -8.90 -2.35 7.38
N ILE A 306 -8.00 -2.39 8.37
CA ILE A 306 -6.84 -1.50 8.45
C ILE A 306 -5.49 -2.23 8.34
N TYR A 307 -5.50 -3.55 8.22
CA TYR A 307 -4.30 -4.37 8.06
C TYR A 307 -4.09 -4.75 6.57
N PRO A 308 -2.84 -4.79 6.08
CA PRO A 308 -1.58 -4.52 6.78
C PRO A 308 -1.16 -3.06 6.89
N ALA A 309 -1.68 -2.14 6.07
CA ALA A 309 -1.20 -0.74 6.02
C ALA A 309 -2.37 0.24 5.83
N GLY A 310 -3.16 0.44 6.89
CA GLY A 310 -4.33 1.31 6.88
C GLY A 310 -5.52 0.81 6.05
N SER A 311 -6.62 1.59 6.03
CA SER A 311 -7.79 1.30 5.20
C SER A 311 -7.64 1.88 3.81
N ASN A 312 -7.92 1.05 2.81
CA ASN A 312 -7.94 1.43 1.39
C ASN A 312 -9.32 1.84 0.89
N SER A 313 -10.27 1.99 1.82
CA SER A 313 -11.62 2.50 1.52
C SER A 313 -11.53 3.94 1.03
N ALA A 314 -12.31 4.28 0.01
CA ALA A 314 -12.23 5.62 -0.61
C ALA A 314 -12.46 6.74 0.43
N GLY A 315 -11.47 7.60 0.62
CA GLY A 315 -11.51 8.74 1.54
C GLY A 315 -11.08 8.44 2.99
N ALA A 316 -10.80 7.18 3.34
CA ALA A 316 -10.10 6.87 4.58
C ALA A 316 -8.62 7.24 4.45
N LEU A 317 -8.02 7.75 5.52
CA LEU A 317 -6.60 8.12 5.56
C LEU A 317 -5.83 7.17 6.47
N HIS A 318 -4.57 6.95 6.11
CA HIS A 318 -3.57 6.41 7.00
C HIS A 318 -2.36 7.33 7.04
N LEU A 319 -1.74 7.41 8.20
CA LEU A 319 -0.58 8.23 8.47
C LEU A 319 0.50 7.29 9.00
N GLY A 320 1.45 6.96 8.13
CA GLY A 320 2.54 6.06 8.46
C GLY A 320 3.60 6.79 9.28
N LEU A 321 3.88 6.25 10.45
CA LEU A 321 4.77 6.79 11.46
C LEU A 321 5.92 5.81 11.69
N ASP A 322 7.14 6.23 11.38
CA ASP A 322 8.33 5.47 11.73
C ASP A 322 8.69 5.73 13.20
N LEU A 323 8.99 4.64 13.91
CA LEU A 323 9.42 4.62 15.29
C LEU A 323 10.94 4.91 15.35
N PRO A 324 11.46 5.47 16.47
CA PRO A 324 12.89 5.68 16.63
C PRO A 324 13.69 4.36 16.78
N ARG A 325 13.00 3.24 17.05
CA ARG A 325 13.56 1.90 17.22
C ARG A 325 12.47 0.83 17.05
N PRO A 326 12.84 -0.43 16.74
CA PRO A 326 11.91 -1.55 16.70
C PRO A 326 11.05 -1.69 17.97
N SER A 327 9.75 -1.92 17.79
CA SER A 327 8.79 -2.13 18.88
C SER A 327 8.63 -3.60 19.23
N ALA A 328 8.98 -3.96 20.48
CA ALA A 328 8.71 -5.29 21.02
C ALA A 328 7.20 -5.61 21.09
N TYR A 329 6.35 -4.58 21.26
CA TYR A 329 4.91 -4.75 21.22
C TYR A 329 4.46 -5.21 19.83
N LEU A 330 4.85 -4.48 18.78
CA LEU A 330 4.47 -4.82 17.39
C LEU A 330 4.99 -6.21 17.01
N SER A 331 6.24 -6.53 17.34
CA SER A 331 6.78 -7.87 17.11
C SER A 331 6.01 -8.98 17.84
N GLY A 332 5.40 -8.67 18.99
CA GLY A 332 4.59 -9.62 19.75
C GLY A 332 3.16 -9.78 19.20
N VAL A 333 2.50 -8.69 18.80
CA VAL A 333 1.10 -8.72 18.34
C VAL A 333 0.95 -8.97 16.85
N LEU A 334 1.97 -8.66 16.06
CA LEU A 334 2.00 -8.86 14.61
C LEU A 334 3.32 -9.56 14.19
N PRO A 335 3.56 -10.81 14.65
CA PRO A 335 4.83 -11.50 14.38
C PRO A 335 5.11 -11.74 12.88
N ASP A 336 4.05 -11.81 12.07
CA ASP A 336 4.11 -12.06 10.62
C ASP A 336 3.87 -10.81 9.76
N TRP A 337 3.93 -9.61 10.35
CA TRP A 337 3.68 -8.38 9.61
C TRP A 337 4.74 -8.17 8.51
N PRO A 338 4.34 -7.85 7.27
CA PRO A 338 5.29 -7.61 6.19
C PRO A 338 6.06 -6.29 6.32
N GLU A 339 5.66 -5.41 7.24
CA GLU A 339 6.32 -4.13 7.48
C GLU A 339 7.30 -4.23 8.67
N PRO A 340 8.40 -3.45 8.65
CA PRO A 340 9.34 -3.42 9.75
C PRO A 340 8.62 -3.08 11.08
N PRO A 341 9.05 -3.66 12.21
CA PRO A 341 8.48 -3.37 13.54
C PRO A 341 8.77 -1.94 14.05
N GLU A 342 9.33 -1.10 13.18
CA GLU A 342 9.62 0.31 13.37
C GLU A 342 8.77 1.20 12.46
N HIS A 343 7.70 0.68 11.89
CA HIS A 343 6.66 1.43 11.20
C HIS A 343 5.30 1.20 11.88
N VAL A 344 4.39 2.18 11.88
CA VAL A 344 2.99 1.97 12.28
C VAL A 344 2.07 2.98 11.61
N ASP A 345 0.91 2.50 11.18
CA ASP A 345 -0.11 3.34 10.57
C ASP A 345 -1.17 3.81 11.57
N ALA A 346 -1.33 5.13 11.66
CA ALA A 346 -2.47 5.78 12.31
C ALA A 346 -3.61 6.03 11.32
N VAL A 347 -4.82 5.59 11.64
CA VAL A 347 -5.96 5.61 10.71
C VAL A 347 -6.98 6.67 11.11
N LEU A 348 -7.36 7.50 10.13
CA LEU A 348 -8.45 8.47 10.23
C LEU A 348 -9.55 8.08 9.25
N LEU A 349 -10.75 7.81 9.78
CA LEU A 349 -11.88 7.41 8.94
C LEU A 349 -12.71 8.60 8.49
N ASP A 350 -12.84 9.65 9.31
CA ASP A 350 -13.84 10.71 9.06
C ASP A 350 -13.20 12.09 8.83
N ALA A 351 -11.96 12.10 8.35
CA ALA A 351 -11.21 13.34 8.14
C ALA A 351 -11.69 14.12 6.90
N THR A 352 -11.61 15.43 7.00
CA THR A 352 -11.72 16.37 5.88
C THR A 352 -10.32 16.77 5.45
N VAL A 353 -10.04 16.61 4.15
CA VAL A 353 -8.77 17.02 3.54
C VAL A 353 -9.03 18.14 2.57
N THR A 354 -8.28 19.23 2.71
CA THR A 354 -8.25 20.32 1.73
C THR A 354 -6.86 20.50 1.15
N ILE A 355 -6.79 20.87 -0.13
CA ILE A 355 -5.57 21.27 -0.83
C ILE A 355 -5.80 22.69 -1.34
N ASN A 356 -5.04 23.67 -0.82
CA ASN A 356 -5.25 25.10 -1.11
C ASN A 356 -6.71 25.56 -0.90
N GLY A 357 -7.38 25.00 0.12
CA GLY A 357 -8.78 25.28 0.44
C GLY A 357 -9.81 24.50 -0.38
N ALA A 358 -9.42 23.83 -1.47
CA ALA A 358 -10.31 22.93 -2.20
C ALA A 358 -10.49 21.62 -1.44
N ILE A 359 -11.74 21.22 -1.17
CA ILE A 359 -12.06 19.99 -0.46
C ILE A 359 -11.86 18.78 -1.39
N VAL A 360 -10.97 17.87 -1.01
CA VAL A 360 -10.71 16.61 -1.75
C VAL A 360 -11.26 15.38 -1.02
N VAL A 361 -11.33 15.44 0.31
CA VAL A 361 -12.06 14.49 1.15
C VAL A 361 -12.93 15.31 2.09
N ASP A 362 -14.21 14.99 2.19
CA ASP A 362 -15.18 15.66 3.06
C ASP A 362 -15.72 14.64 4.06
N LYS A 363 -15.37 14.80 5.35
CA LYS A 363 -15.79 13.88 6.43
C LYS A 363 -15.62 12.40 6.05
N GLY A 364 -14.46 12.05 5.51
CA GLY A 364 -14.13 10.69 5.09
C GLY A 364 -14.69 10.25 3.73
N VAL A 365 -15.33 11.15 2.97
CA VAL A 365 -15.84 10.88 1.62
C VAL A 365 -14.93 11.54 0.58
N LEU A 366 -14.29 10.71 -0.26
CA LEU A 366 -13.47 11.18 -1.38
C LEU A 366 -14.34 11.92 -2.41
N GLN A 367 -14.11 13.21 -2.64
CA GLN A 367 -14.99 14.03 -3.49
C GLN A 367 -15.01 13.58 -4.96
N ALA A 368 -13.94 12.93 -5.44
CA ALA A 368 -13.93 12.36 -6.78
C ALA A 368 -15.04 11.31 -7.02
N THR A 369 -15.56 10.63 -5.98
CA THR A 369 -16.68 9.67 -6.14
C THR A 369 -18.02 10.37 -6.44
N ARG A 370 -18.09 11.68 -6.25
CA ARG A 370 -19.25 12.53 -6.56
C ARG A 370 -19.14 13.22 -7.92
N ASP A 371 -18.02 13.07 -8.62
CA ASP A 371 -17.80 13.72 -9.91
C ASP A 371 -18.78 13.16 -10.98
N PRO A 372 -19.52 14.03 -11.70
CA PRO A 372 -20.50 13.58 -12.70
C PRO A 372 -19.92 12.77 -13.85
N GLU A 373 -18.70 13.09 -14.30
CA GLU A 373 -18.04 12.36 -15.39
C GLU A 373 -17.63 10.96 -14.93
N ILE A 374 -17.11 10.85 -13.71
CA ILE A 374 -16.75 9.55 -13.12
C ILE A 374 -18.00 8.70 -12.88
N ARG A 375 -19.10 9.28 -12.40
CA ARG A 375 -20.38 8.57 -12.25
C ARG A 375 -20.92 8.06 -13.57
N THR A 376 -20.89 8.90 -14.60
CA THR A 376 -21.29 8.52 -15.96
C THR A 376 -20.42 7.39 -16.50
N ALA A 377 -19.10 7.47 -16.34
CA ALA A 377 -18.18 6.42 -16.75
C ALA A 377 -18.37 5.12 -15.95
N THR A 378 -18.76 5.21 -14.68
CA THR A 378 -19.00 4.05 -13.81
C THR A 378 -20.26 3.28 -14.22
N ALA A 379 -21.25 3.95 -14.83
CA ALA A 379 -22.51 3.34 -15.24
C ALA A 379 -22.34 2.12 -16.17
N ARG A 380 -21.22 2.04 -16.91
CA ARG A 380 -20.89 0.88 -17.77
C ARG A 380 -20.58 -0.41 -16.99
N TYR A 381 -20.28 -0.31 -15.69
CA TYR A 381 -19.95 -1.44 -14.82
C TYR A 381 -21.08 -1.81 -13.85
N GLY A 382 -22.11 -0.96 -13.72
CA GLY A 382 -23.19 -1.13 -12.76
C GLY A 382 -23.77 0.19 -12.30
N ARG A 383 -24.62 0.17 -11.26
CA ARG A 383 -25.22 1.39 -10.69
C ARG A 383 -24.14 2.23 -10.00
N PRO A 384 -23.90 3.49 -10.42
CA PRO A 384 -22.87 4.34 -9.82
C PRO A 384 -23.04 4.54 -8.32
N GLU A 385 -24.27 4.65 -7.83
CA GLU A 385 -24.58 4.83 -6.41
C GLU A 385 -24.07 3.63 -5.61
N TYR A 386 -24.41 2.41 -6.06
CA TYR A 386 -23.91 1.20 -5.42
C TYR A 386 -22.38 1.10 -5.52
N LEU A 387 -21.78 1.44 -6.67
CA LEU A 387 -20.35 1.25 -6.87
C LEU A 387 -19.48 2.31 -6.17
N LEU A 388 -19.91 3.56 -6.10
CA LEU A 388 -19.09 4.70 -5.67
C LEU A 388 -19.47 5.23 -4.29
N ASP A 389 -20.72 5.06 -3.84
CA ASP A 389 -21.12 5.58 -2.54
C ASP A 389 -20.52 4.69 -1.46
N VAL A 390 -19.58 5.26 -0.70
CA VAL A 390 -19.07 4.67 0.53
C VAL A 390 -20.12 4.93 1.59
N LEU A 391 -20.74 3.88 2.10
CA LEU A 391 -21.65 4.00 3.22
C LEU A 391 -20.84 4.45 4.46
N PRO A 392 -21.21 5.56 5.12
CA PRO A 392 -20.59 5.94 6.38
C PRO A 392 -20.89 4.87 7.43
N ASN A 393 -19.84 4.29 8.02
CA ASN A 393 -19.88 3.52 9.27
C ASN A 393 -20.97 2.44 9.38
N VAL A 394 -20.98 1.48 8.45
CA VAL A 394 -21.57 0.14 8.70
C VAL A 394 -20.48 -0.84 9.09
#